data_AF-A0A9J6CA71-F1
#
_entry.id   AF-A0A9J6CA71-F1
#
_cell.length_a   1.000
_cell.length_b   1.000
_cell.length_c   1.000
_cell.angle_alpha   90.00
_cell.angle_beta   90.00
_cell.angle_gamma   90.00
#
_symmetry.space_group_name_H-M   'P 1'
#
loop_
_entity.id
_entity.type
_entity.pdbx_description
1 polymer ?
#
loop_
_entity_poly.entity_id
_entity_poly.type
_entity_poly.pdbx_seq_one_letter_code
_entity_poly.pdbx_strand_id
1 'polypeptide(L)'
;MEFSRKVIIFTTIYSAIQAVIYILLSILSMLSYLCVIESVYTLTPSLYMMHLYYFKSPLCKSDVNWEHLGLQNVSGVKMLRRSYESSAVDRTLIISLFYLLFNCALLASSVIMYWKINLISRNQLAAGIVLTSPFFISSTLIYSLDIISAAYYSIDYTRAYTVDGAMTVLEVKNRHEILPLLDQLDPRILTFGPALMMYTALKFLIFFTLNTLVMVFAVPSMRDNLRANRRRTMETERRLIWSTSVPVMT
;
A
#
# COMPACT_ATOMS: atom_id res chain seq x y z
N MET A 1 -27.80 -9.85 11.57
CA MET A 1 -26.82 -9.22 12.49
C MET A 1 -25.49 -9.97 12.52
N GLU A 2 -25.49 -11.30 12.67
CA GLU A 2 -24.24 -12.08 12.69
C GLU A 2 -23.45 -12.02 11.38
N PHE A 3 -24.11 -12.08 10.23
CA PHE A 3 -23.45 -12.00 8.93
C PHE A 3 -22.68 -10.69 8.75
N SER A 4 -23.32 -9.54 8.96
CA SER A 4 -22.67 -8.21 8.86
C SER A 4 -21.51 -8.06 9.85
N ARG A 5 -21.65 -8.60 11.08
CA ARG A 5 -20.56 -8.59 12.07
C ARG A 5 -19.37 -9.45 11.61
N LYS A 6 -19.61 -10.66 11.09
CA LYS A 6 -18.56 -11.54 10.55
C LYS A 6 -17.81 -10.89 9.39
N VAL A 7 -18.55 -10.23 8.48
CA VAL A 7 -17.98 -9.50 7.34
C VAL A 7 -17.08 -8.36 7.81
N ILE A 8 -17.53 -7.53 8.76
CA ILE A 8 -16.70 -6.42 9.26
C ILE A 8 -15.47 -6.94 10.02
N ILE A 9 -15.60 -8.00 10.83
CA ILE A 9 -14.45 -8.62 11.51
C ILE A 9 -13.43 -9.14 10.49
N PHE A 10 -13.89 -9.86 9.47
CA PHE A 10 -13.04 -10.35 8.39
C PHE A 10 -12.29 -9.21 7.70
N THR A 11 -12.98 -8.14 7.32
CA THR A 11 -12.38 -6.96 6.69
C THR A 11 -11.37 -6.25 7.58
N THR A 12 -11.66 -6.17 8.88
CA THR A 12 -10.73 -5.60 9.86
C THR A 12 -9.43 -6.39 9.93
N ILE A 13 -9.53 -7.71 10.04
CA ILE A 13 -8.37 -8.61 10.15
C ILE A 13 -7.58 -8.58 8.84
N TYR A 14 -8.27 -8.67 7.70
CA TYR A 14 -7.66 -8.60 6.39
C TYR A 14 -6.87 -7.29 6.19
N SER A 15 -7.47 -6.16 6.55
CA SER A 15 -6.83 -4.84 6.46
C SER A 15 -5.64 -4.69 7.40
N ALA A 16 -5.70 -5.28 8.60
CA ALA A 16 -4.58 -5.28 9.53
C ALA A 16 -3.40 -6.11 9.00
N ILE A 17 -3.64 -7.31 8.47
CA ILE A 17 -2.60 -8.15 7.85
C ILE A 17 -1.96 -7.41 6.68
N GLN A 18 -2.79 -6.80 5.82
CA GLN A 18 -2.31 -5.99 4.71
C GLN A 18 -1.45 -4.83 5.20
N ALA A 19 -1.92 -4.04 6.18
CA ALA A 19 -1.17 -2.91 6.70
C ALA A 19 0.21 -3.33 7.21
N VAL A 20 0.31 -4.45 7.93
CA VAL A 20 1.59 -4.99 8.41
C VAL A 20 2.55 -5.32 7.27
N ILE A 21 2.08 -6.05 6.25
CA ILE A 21 2.92 -6.42 5.09
C ILE A 21 3.50 -5.15 4.43
N TYR A 22 2.69 -4.11 4.32
CA TYR A 22 3.08 -2.88 3.62
C TYR A 22 3.96 -1.98 4.45
N ILE A 23 3.76 -1.93 5.76
CA ILE A 23 4.70 -1.31 6.69
C ILE A 23 6.07 -1.94 6.50
N LEU A 24 6.15 -3.28 6.46
CA LEU A 24 7.42 -3.98 6.24
C LEU A 24 8.04 -3.66 4.87
N LEU A 25 7.25 -3.65 3.79
CA LEU A 25 7.74 -3.28 2.45
C LEU A 25 8.22 -1.82 2.39
N SER A 26 7.52 -0.88 3.02
CA SER A 26 7.94 0.52 3.10
C SER A 26 9.23 0.68 3.90
N ILE A 27 9.38 -0.04 5.02
CA ILE A 27 10.63 -0.06 5.79
C ILE A 27 11.76 -0.63 4.94
N LEU A 28 11.54 -1.75 4.25
CA LEU A 28 12.54 -2.33 3.35
C LEU A 28 12.95 -1.34 2.26
N SER A 29 12.00 -0.65 1.63
CA SER A 29 12.30 0.40 0.65
C SER A 29 13.17 1.53 1.23
N MET A 30 12.92 1.95 2.47
CA MET A 30 13.73 2.98 3.13
C MET A 30 15.13 2.46 3.48
N LEU A 31 15.24 1.22 3.95
CA LEU A 31 16.52 0.57 4.22
C LEU A 31 17.35 0.41 2.94
N SER A 32 16.70 0.14 1.80
CA SER A 32 17.34 0.11 0.48
C SER A 32 17.86 1.48 0.08
N TYR A 33 17.09 2.55 0.31
CA TYR A 33 17.54 3.93 0.07
C TYR A 33 18.71 4.34 0.97
N LEU A 34 18.74 3.83 2.21
CA LEU A 34 19.85 4.02 3.16
C LEU A 34 21.01 3.02 2.95
N CYS A 35 20.97 2.21 1.89
CA CYS A 35 22.03 1.28 1.50
C CYS A 35 22.33 0.17 2.53
N VAL A 36 21.42 -0.06 3.49
CA VAL A 36 21.61 -1.06 4.56
C VAL A 36 21.52 -2.49 4.01
N ILE A 37 20.72 -2.69 2.96
CA ILE A 37 20.44 -4.01 2.36
C ILE A 37 20.91 -4.11 0.89
N GLU A 38 21.92 -3.32 0.51
CA GLU A 38 22.46 -3.29 -0.86
C GLU A 38 22.89 -4.68 -1.36
N SER A 39 23.45 -5.51 -0.47
CA SER A 39 23.91 -6.87 -0.79
C SER A 39 22.83 -7.82 -1.32
N VAL A 40 21.54 -7.55 -1.03
CA VAL A 40 20.43 -8.35 -1.55
C VAL A 40 20.19 -8.05 -3.02
N TYR A 41 20.42 -6.82 -3.46
CA TYR A 41 20.16 -6.40 -4.83
C TYR A 41 21.25 -6.82 -5.80
N THR A 42 22.45 -7.14 -5.33
CA THR A 42 23.55 -7.61 -6.18
C THR A 42 23.47 -9.11 -6.53
N LEU A 43 22.47 -9.83 -6.01
CA LEU A 43 22.28 -11.27 -6.23
C LEU A 43 21.89 -11.62 -7.67
N THR A 44 21.10 -10.77 -8.33
CA THR A 44 20.66 -11.01 -9.71
C THR A 44 20.69 -9.71 -10.53
N PRO A 45 20.96 -9.79 -11.85
CA PRO A 45 20.97 -8.62 -12.72
C PRO A 45 19.67 -7.80 -12.66
N SER A 46 18.52 -8.47 -12.61
CA SER A 46 17.21 -7.81 -12.55
C SER A 46 16.97 -7.06 -11.24
N LEU A 47 17.39 -7.62 -10.10
CA LEU A 47 17.31 -6.93 -8.81
C LEU A 47 18.30 -5.77 -8.74
N TYR A 48 19.49 -5.93 -9.30
CA TYR A 48 20.47 -4.85 -9.34
C TYR A 48 19.96 -3.70 -10.20
N MET A 49 19.36 -4.00 -11.35
CA MET A 49 18.74 -2.99 -12.20
C MET A 49 17.57 -2.29 -11.52
N MET A 50 16.74 -3.02 -10.78
CA MET A 50 15.68 -2.43 -9.95
C MET A 50 16.26 -1.48 -8.88
N HIS A 51 17.36 -1.87 -8.22
CA HIS A 51 18.07 -1.01 -7.28
C HIS A 51 18.57 0.26 -7.96
N LEU A 52 19.17 0.15 -9.14
CA LEU A 52 19.58 1.32 -9.92
C LEU A 52 18.39 2.23 -10.24
N TYR A 53 17.24 1.71 -10.67
CA TYR A 53 16.08 2.55 -10.96
C TYR A 53 15.51 3.29 -9.74
N TYR A 54 15.31 2.59 -8.63
CA TYR A 54 14.40 3.05 -7.58
C TYR A 54 15.03 3.24 -6.20
N PHE A 55 16.21 2.69 -5.93
CA PHE A 55 16.78 2.67 -4.57
C PHE A 55 18.22 3.20 -4.46
N LYS A 56 18.93 3.39 -5.58
CA LYS A 56 20.30 3.92 -5.57
C LYS A 56 20.30 5.41 -5.18
N SER A 57 20.55 5.65 -3.90
CA SER A 57 20.67 6.96 -3.25
C SER A 57 22.08 7.55 -3.40
N PRO A 58 22.23 8.90 -3.34
CA PRO A 58 23.55 9.54 -3.24
C PRO A 58 24.33 9.15 -1.98
N LEU A 59 23.66 8.60 -0.97
CA LEU A 59 24.28 8.09 0.26
C LEU A 59 25.02 6.75 0.03
N CYS A 60 24.66 6.02 -1.03
CA CYS A 60 25.30 4.74 -1.36
C CYS A 60 26.62 4.98 -2.06
N LYS A 61 27.49 3.95 -2.11
CA LYS A 61 28.73 4.03 -2.91
C LYS A 61 28.41 4.53 -4.31
N SER A 62 29.16 5.54 -4.76
CA SER A 62 28.87 6.28 -5.99
C SER A 62 28.85 5.38 -7.23
N ASP A 63 29.59 4.30 -7.20
CA ASP A 63 30.00 3.60 -8.41
C ASP A 63 28.98 2.52 -8.79
N VAL A 64 28.55 2.52 -10.06
CA VAL A 64 27.75 1.41 -10.61
C VAL A 64 28.72 0.30 -11.00
N ASN A 65 28.54 -0.89 -10.44
CA ASN A 65 29.27 -2.07 -10.87
C ASN A 65 28.49 -2.79 -11.98
N TRP A 66 28.94 -2.60 -13.21
CA TRP A 66 28.34 -3.19 -14.41
C TRP A 66 28.42 -4.72 -14.45
N GLU A 67 29.36 -5.32 -13.71
CA GLU A 67 29.49 -6.78 -13.63
C GLU A 67 28.25 -7.43 -12.99
N HIS A 68 27.58 -6.74 -12.05
CA HIS A 68 26.33 -7.22 -11.46
C HIS A 68 25.16 -7.26 -12.46
N LEU A 69 25.27 -6.59 -13.60
CA LEU A 69 24.32 -6.69 -14.71
C LEU A 69 24.67 -7.83 -15.69
N GLY A 70 25.77 -8.58 -15.45
CA GLY A 70 26.22 -9.66 -16.33
C GLY A 70 27.08 -9.19 -17.51
N LEU A 71 27.50 -7.92 -17.53
CA LEU A 71 28.36 -7.36 -18.56
C LEU A 71 29.83 -7.68 -18.26
N GLN A 72 30.54 -8.30 -19.20
CA GLN A 72 31.97 -8.62 -19.09
C GLN A 72 32.80 -7.56 -19.83
N ASN A 73 34.06 -7.35 -19.42
CA ASN A 73 35.04 -6.45 -20.07
C ASN A 73 34.66 -4.96 -20.14
N VAL A 74 34.07 -4.41 -19.06
CA VAL A 74 33.66 -2.99 -18.98
C VAL A 74 34.79 -2.07 -18.47
N SER A 75 36.05 -2.52 -18.54
CA SER A 75 37.25 -1.96 -17.87
C SER A 75 37.72 -0.58 -18.36
N GLY A 76 36.88 0.19 -19.04
CA GLY A 76 37.16 1.55 -19.49
C GLY A 76 35.96 2.50 -19.51
N VAL A 77 34.75 2.02 -19.18
CA VAL A 77 33.56 2.88 -19.16
C VAL A 77 33.56 3.62 -17.84
N LYS A 78 33.73 4.95 -17.90
CA LYS A 78 33.62 5.79 -16.72
C LYS A 78 32.27 5.50 -16.05
N MET A 79 32.34 5.20 -14.76
CA MET A 79 31.19 4.95 -13.89
C MET A 79 30.05 5.87 -14.25
N LEU A 80 28.84 5.31 -14.33
CA LEU A 80 27.62 6.02 -14.66
C LEU A 80 27.58 7.32 -13.86
N ARG A 81 27.93 8.44 -14.51
CA ARG A 81 27.95 9.75 -13.89
C ARG A 81 26.50 10.23 -13.86
N ARG A 82 25.72 9.56 -13.02
CA ARG A 82 24.33 9.89 -12.76
C ARG A 82 24.27 11.33 -12.23
N SER A 83 23.18 12.03 -12.46
CA SER A 83 22.77 13.02 -11.46
C SER A 83 22.74 12.32 -10.10
N TYR A 84 23.24 12.99 -9.07
CA TYR A 84 23.33 12.43 -7.71
C TYR A 84 21.98 11.91 -7.19
N GLU A 85 20.87 12.35 -7.79
CA GLU A 85 19.52 11.88 -7.56
C GLU A 85 18.87 11.62 -8.93
N SER A 86 18.13 10.50 -9.05
CA SER A 86 17.20 10.30 -10.15
C SER A 86 15.80 10.55 -9.62
N SER A 87 14.98 11.26 -10.40
CA SER A 87 13.60 11.58 -10.06
C SER A 87 12.78 10.33 -9.69
N ALA A 88 13.12 9.15 -10.22
CA ALA A 88 12.47 7.89 -9.85
C ALA A 88 12.77 7.45 -8.40
N VAL A 89 13.99 7.67 -7.92
CA VAL A 89 14.42 7.30 -6.56
C VAL A 89 13.70 8.17 -5.52
N ASP A 90 13.70 9.50 -5.71
CA ASP A 90 13.05 10.42 -4.78
C ASP A 90 11.55 10.21 -4.70
N ARG A 91 10.90 10.02 -5.86
CA ARG A 91 9.48 9.68 -5.93
C ARG A 91 9.19 8.39 -5.16
N THR A 92 10.03 7.36 -5.32
CA THR A 92 9.87 6.08 -4.61
C THR A 92 10.02 6.27 -3.10
N LEU A 93 11.00 7.05 -2.64
CA LEU A 93 11.18 7.33 -1.22
C LEU A 93 9.97 8.06 -0.61
N ILE A 94 9.49 9.12 -1.27
CA ILE A 94 8.34 9.90 -0.83
C ILE A 94 7.08 9.02 -0.78
N ILE A 95 6.85 8.23 -1.82
CA ILE A 95 5.74 7.27 -1.88
C ILE A 95 5.84 6.25 -0.74
N SER A 96 7.03 5.69 -0.49
CA SER A 96 7.25 4.73 0.60
C SER A 96 7.01 5.33 1.98
N LEU A 97 7.37 6.61 2.21
CA LEU A 97 7.06 7.34 3.44
C LEU A 97 5.55 7.49 3.66
N PHE A 98 4.82 7.93 2.63
CA PHE A 98 3.36 8.04 2.75
C PHE A 98 2.68 6.68 2.93
N TYR A 99 3.14 5.64 2.25
CA TYR A 99 2.65 4.28 2.48
C TYR A 99 2.89 3.84 3.92
N LEU A 100 4.06 4.11 4.49
CA LEU A 100 4.34 3.77 5.89
C LEU A 100 3.34 4.46 6.83
N LEU A 101 3.17 5.78 6.68
CA LEU A 101 2.28 6.58 7.52
C LEU A 101 0.82 6.12 7.40
N PHE A 102 0.31 5.96 6.18
CA PHE A 102 -1.08 5.61 5.96
C PHE A 102 -1.38 4.15 6.33
N ASN A 103 -0.44 3.22 6.13
CA ASN A 103 -0.63 1.84 6.60
C ASN A 103 -0.53 1.73 8.12
N CYS A 104 0.31 2.53 8.80
CA CYS A 104 0.29 2.64 10.26
C CYS A 104 -1.08 3.15 10.76
N ALA A 105 -1.64 4.17 10.11
CA ALA A 105 -2.98 4.68 10.42
C ALA A 105 -4.08 3.64 10.14
N LEU A 106 -3.97 2.88 9.05
CA LEU A 106 -4.88 1.78 8.73
C LEU A 106 -4.80 0.65 9.78
N LEU A 107 -3.60 0.30 10.23
CA LEU A 107 -3.41 -0.71 11.27
C LEU A 107 -4.03 -0.26 12.60
N ALA A 108 -3.73 0.96 13.04
CA ALA A 108 -4.29 1.52 14.26
C ALA A 108 -5.82 1.61 14.21
N SER A 109 -6.38 2.11 13.10
CA SER A 109 -7.83 2.18 12.92
C SER A 109 -8.49 0.80 12.83
N SER A 110 -7.83 -0.19 12.24
CA SER A 110 -8.29 -1.59 12.22
C SER A 110 -8.35 -2.18 13.63
N VAL A 111 -7.31 -1.99 14.45
CA VAL A 111 -7.28 -2.47 15.85
C VAL A 111 -8.40 -1.80 16.67
N ILE A 112 -8.59 -0.49 16.52
CA ILE A 112 -9.68 0.25 17.18
C ILE A 112 -11.05 -0.29 16.74
N MET A 113 -11.23 -0.54 15.45
CA MET A 113 -12.46 -1.09 14.90
C MET A 113 -12.76 -2.48 15.47
N TYR A 114 -11.77 -3.37 15.51
CA TYR A 114 -11.89 -4.71 16.09
C TYR A 114 -12.29 -4.66 17.57
N TRP A 115 -11.57 -3.87 18.38
CA TRP A 115 -11.81 -3.78 19.82
C TRP A 115 -13.22 -3.24 20.11
N LYS A 116 -13.63 -2.20 19.40
CA LYS A 116 -14.95 -1.60 19.57
C LYS A 116 -16.08 -2.49 19.06
N ILE A 117 -15.93 -3.26 17.97
CA ILE A 117 -16.93 -4.25 17.54
C ILE A 117 -17.16 -5.31 18.62
N ASN A 118 -16.11 -5.68 19.36
CA ASN A 118 -16.22 -6.62 20.47
C ASN A 118 -16.75 -5.99 21.77
N LEU A 119 -16.52 -4.69 21.98
CA LEU A 119 -17.03 -3.92 23.12
C LEU A 119 -18.48 -3.46 22.97
N ILE A 120 -19.03 -3.36 21.75
CA ILE A 120 -20.43 -2.98 21.53
C ILE A 120 -21.34 -4.07 22.15
N SER A 121 -21.68 -3.87 23.41
CA SER A 121 -22.89 -4.43 24.00
C SER A 121 -24.11 -3.78 23.32
N ARG A 122 -25.27 -4.47 23.37
CA ARG A 122 -26.48 -4.28 22.56
C ARG A 122 -27.05 -2.85 22.42
N ASN A 123 -26.53 -1.81 23.08
CA ASN A 123 -27.24 -0.52 23.25
C ASN A 123 -26.56 0.76 22.70
N GLN A 124 -25.34 0.76 22.14
CA GLN A 124 -24.70 2.02 21.71
C GLN A 124 -24.69 2.24 20.19
N LEU A 125 -25.74 2.91 19.72
CA LEU A 125 -26.03 3.20 18.31
C LEU A 125 -25.21 4.36 17.71
N ALA A 126 -24.60 5.20 18.55
CA ALA A 126 -23.73 6.32 18.12
C ALA A 126 -22.34 5.86 17.64
N ALA A 127 -21.98 4.61 17.94
CA ALA A 127 -20.66 4.08 17.71
C ALA A 127 -20.34 3.92 16.20
N GLY A 128 -21.28 3.42 15.38
CA GLY A 128 -20.98 2.94 14.02
C GLY A 128 -20.43 3.95 12.99
N ILE A 129 -20.78 5.25 13.10
CA ILE A 129 -20.34 6.29 12.15
C ILE A 129 -18.98 6.88 12.55
N VAL A 130 -18.74 7.07 13.86
CA VAL A 130 -17.43 7.52 14.39
C VAL A 130 -16.39 6.40 14.35
N LEU A 131 -16.82 5.15 14.38
CA LEU A 131 -15.95 3.97 14.35
C LEU A 131 -15.27 3.71 13.02
N THR A 132 -15.96 4.01 11.93
CA THR A 132 -15.56 3.61 10.58
C THR A 132 -14.87 4.75 9.83
N SER A 133 -14.98 5.99 10.30
CA SER A 133 -14.39 7.14 9.64
C SER A 133 -12.85 7.13 9.60
N PRO A 134 -12.09 6.76 10.65
CA PRO A 134 -10.63 6.77 10.55
C PRO A 134 -10.10 5.67 9.63
N PHE A 135 -10.77 4.51 9.64
CA PHE A 135 -10.49 3.41 8.72
C PHE A 135 -10.74 3.86 7.28
N PHE A 136 -11.92 4.43 7.01
CA PHE A 136 -12.30 4.88 5.67
C PHE A 136 -11.36 5.96 5.14
N ILE A 137 -10.99 6.94 5.97
CA ILE A 137 -10.04 7.99 5.60
C ILE A 137 -8.69 7.35 5.25
N SER A 138 -8.17 6.45 6.09
CA SER A 138 -6.88 5.77 5.85
C SER A 138 -6.91 4.95 4.55
N SER A 139 -7.97 4.17 4.32
CA SER A 139 -8.15 3.40 3.09
C SER A 139 -8.25 4.29 1.85
N THR A 140 -8.93 5.43 1.95
CA THR A 140 -9.06 6.40 0.85
C THR A 140 -7.72 7.08 0.53
N LEU A 141 -6.93 7.42 1.56
CA LEU A 141 -5.60 8.00 1.38
C LEU A 141 -4.64 7.00 0.72
N ILE A 142 -4.66 5.73 1.14
CA ILE A 142 -3.88 4.66 0.49
C ILE A 142 -4.30 4.50 -0.97
N TYR A 143 -5.60 4.52 -1.25
CA TYR A 143 -6.12 4.42 -2.62
C TYR A 143 -5.65 5.56 -3.52
N SER A 144 -5.71 6.80 -3.04
CA SER A 144 -5.19 7.95 -3.76
C SER A 144 -3.69 7.80 -4.04
N LEU A 145 -2.93 7.31 -3.06
CA LEU A 145 -1.50 7.06 -3.21
C LEU A 145 -1.22 5.93 -4.21
N ASP A 146 -2.03 4.89 -4.23
CA ASP A 146 -1.91 3.80 -5.18
C ASP A 146 -2.17 4.26 -6.63
N ILE A 147 -3.17 5.12 -6.87
CA ILE A 147 -3.42 5.69 -8.20
C ILE A 147 -2.21 6.51 -8.66
N ILE A 148 -1.69 7.37 -7.78
CA ILE A 148 -0.52 8.21 -8.07
C ILE A 148 0.70 7.32 -8.38
N SER A 149 0.93 6.29 -7.57
CA SER A 149 2.03 5.34 -7.74
C SER A 149 1.88 4.55 -9.04
N ALA A 150 0.68 4.08 -9.35
CA ALA A 150 0.39 3.34 -10.58
C ALA A 150 0.63 4.21 -11.82
N ALA A 151 0.25 5.48 -11.79
CA ALA A 151 0.53 6.41 -12.89
C ALA A 151 2.05 6.59 -13.10
N TYR A 152 2.82 6.86 -12.04
CA TYR A 152 4.26 7.01 -12.15
C TYR A 152 4.97 5.74 -12.63
N TYR A 153 4.68 4.59 -12.03
CA TYR A 153 5.33 3.34 -12.41
C TYR A 153 4.88 2.82 -13.78
N SER A 154 3.68 3.17 -14.26
CA SER A 154 3.27 2.89 -15.63
C SER A 154 4.09 3.71 -16.65
N ILE A 155 4.39 4.98 -16.33
CA ILE A 155 5.27 5.81 -17.17
C ILE A 155 6.69 5.24 -17.17
N ASP A 156 7.22 4.85 -16.01
CA ASP A 156 8.56 4.27 -15.93
C ASP A 156 8.62 2.91 -16.67
N TYR A 157 7.59 2.08 -16.54
CA TYR A 157 7.47 0.81 -17.26
C TYR A 157 7.42 1.00 -18.78
N THR A 158 6.59 1.92 -19.27
CA THR A 158 6.50 2.23 -20.72
C THR A 158 7.83 2.75 -21.28
N ARG A 159 8.56 3.55 -20.50
CA ARG A 159 9.91 4.03 -20.88
C ARG A 159 10.95 2.91 -20.90
N ALA A 160 10.88 1.98 -19.95
CA ALA A 160 11.85 0.89 -19.83
C ALA A 160 11.81 -0.16 -20.96
N TYR A 161 10.80 -0.13 -21.85
CA TYR A 161 10.77 -0.99 -23.04
C TYR A 161 11.85 -0.67 -24.07
N THR A 162 12.40 0.54 -24.02
CA THR A 162 13.48 0.96 -24.93
C THR A 162 14.72 1.28 -24.11
N VAL A 163 15.90 1.01 -24.67
CA VAL A 163 17.17 1.32 -24.02
C VAL A 163 17.31 2.83 -23.75
N ASP A 164 16.88 3.69 -24.69
CA ASP A 164 16.93 5.15 -24.50
C ASP A 164 15.96 5.63 -23.42
N GLY A 165 14.76 5.05 -23.36
CA GLY A 165 13.82 5.32 -22.28
C GLY A 165 14.35 4.84 -20.92
N ALA A 166 14.97 3.66 -20.86
CA ALA A 166 15.65 3.14 -19.67
C ALA A 166 16.77 4.08 -19.20
N MET A 167 17.62 4.58 -20.10
CA MET A 167 18.65 5.58 -19.79
C MET A 167 18.06 6.90 -19.30
N THR A 168 16.89 7.28 -19.81
CA THR A 168 16.17 8.48 -19.37
C THR A 168 15.66 8.32 -17.94
N VAL A 169 15.09 7.17 -17.58
CA VAL A 169 14.67 6.88 -16.19
C VAL A 169 15.88 6.82 -15.26
N LEU A 170 17.00 6.24 -15.72
CA LEU A 170 18.26 6.23 -14.96
C LEU A 170 18.96 7.60 -14.90
N GLU A 171 18.50 8.61 -15.65
CA GLU A 171 19.12 9.93 -15.75
C GLU A 171 20.62 9.86 -16.08
N VAL A 172 20.97 9.01 -17.05
CA VAL A 172 22.35 8.82 -17.50
C VAL A 172 22.82 10.04 -18.28
N LYS A 173 23.89 10.70 -17.81
CA LYS A 173 24.51 11.85 -18.50
C LYS A 173 25.39 11.44 -19.69
N ASN A 174 26.13 10.34 -19.55
CA ASN A 174 27.03 9.83 -20.60
C ASN A 174 26.33 8.83 -21.53
N ARG A 175 25.25 9.25 -22.20
CA ARG A 175 24.41 8.35 -23.02
C ARG A 175 25.20 7.60 -24.10
N HIS A 176 26.14 8.28 -24.78
CA HIS A 176 26.90 7.69 -25.88
C HIS A 176 27.82 6.53 -25.45
N GLU A 177 28.34 6.55 -24.22
CA GLU A 177 29.21 5.49 -23.70
C GLU A 177 28.42 4.29 -23.17
N ILE A 178 27.21 4.55 -22.66
CA ILE A 178 26.40 3.57 -21.91
C ILE A 178 25.34 2.88 -22.79
N LEU A 179 24.87 3.54 -23.85
CA LEU A 179 23.94 2.97 -24.83
C LEU A 179 24.39 1.59 -25.35
N PRO A 180 25.62 1.40 -25.87
CA PRO A 180 26.04 0.10 -26.41
C PRO A 180 26.16 -1.00 -25.35
N LEU A 181 26.28 -0.65 -24.06
CA LEU A 181 26.33 -1.60 -22.96
C LEU A 181 24.93 -2.07 -22.56
N LEU A 182 23.98 -1.13 -22.47
CA LEU A 182 22.59 -1.48 -22.15
C LEU A 182 21.90 -2.23 -23.28
N ASP A 183 22.29 -1.98 -24.53
CA ASP A 183 21.77 -2.69 -25.71
C ASP A 183 22.19 -4.18 -25.73
N GLN A 184 23.25 -4.54 -25.00
CA GLN A 184 23.68 -5.93 -24.82
C GLN A 184 22.90 -6.68 -23.74
N LEU A 185 22.16 -5.97 -22.89
CA LEU A 185 21.38 -6.59 -21.80
C LEU A 185 20.10 -7.22 -22.34
N ASP A 186 19.69 -8.34 -21.73
CA ASP A 186 18.36 -8.89 -21.97
C ASP A 186 17.30 -7.80 -21.64
N PRO A 187 16.40 -7.45 -22.57
CA PRO A 187 15.32 -6.48 -22.34
C PRO A 187 14.46 -6.77 -21.10
N ARG A 188 14.41 -8.04 -20.67
CA ARG A 188 13.73 -8.45 -19.43
C ARG A 188 14.38 -7.83 -18.18
N ILE A 189 15.71 -7.66 -18.16
CA ILE A 189 16.43 -7.04 -17.05
C ILE A 189 16.03 -5.56 -16.92
N LEU A 190 15.86 -4.86 -18.05
CA LEU A 190 15.44 -3.46 -18.09
C LEU A 190 13.99 -3.27 -17.61
N THR A 191 13.11 -4.18 -18.01
CA THR A 191 11.66 -4.05 -17.78
C THR A 191 11.19 -4.66 -16.46
N PHE A 192 11.92 -5.60 -15.86
CA PHE A 192 11.49 -6.34 -14.66
C PHE A 192 11.23 -5.44 -13.45
N GLY A 193 12.16 -4.57 -13.10
CA GLY A 193 12.02 -3.66 -11.95
C GLY A 193 10.80 -2.74 -12.08
N PRO A 194 10.67 -1.99 -13.18
CA PRO A 194 9.50 -1.15 -13.44
C PRO A 194 8.18 -1.94 -13.50
N ALA A 195 8.18 -3.15 -14.08
CA ALA A 195 7.00 -4.02 -14.08
C ALA A 195 6.59 -4.39 -12.64
N LEU A 196 7.55 -4.80 -11.81
CA LEU A 196 7.29 -5.17 -10.42
C LEU A 196 6.74 -3.98 -9.62
N MET A 197 7.29 -2.79 -9.79
CA MET A 197 6.80 -1.56 -9.16
C MET A 197 5.38 -1.20 -9.64
N MET A 198 5.10 -1.37 -10.94
CA MET A 198 3.77 -1.14 -11.50
C MET A 198 2.74 -2.14 -10.95
N TYR A 199 3.03 -3.44 -10.96
CA TYR A 199 2.14 -4.47 -10.41
C TYR A 199 1.92 -4.28 -8.91
N THR A 200 2.96 -3.91 -8.18
CA THR A 200 2.84 -3.58 -6.76
C THR A 200 2.15 -2.26 -6.51
N ALA A 201 1.86 -1.42 -7.50
CA ALA A 201 0.95 -0.27 -7.33
C ALA A 201 -0.49 -0.64 -7.74
N LEU A 202 -0.69 -1.36 -8.84
CA LEU A 202 -2.02 -1.72 -9.40
C LEU A 202 -2.89 -2.62 -8.49
N LYS A 203 -2.30 -3.21 -7.46
CA LYS A 203 -2.98 -4.03 -6.46
C LYS A 203 -4.16 -3.31 -5.77
N PHE A 204 -4.21 -1.98 -5.83
CA PHE A 204 -5.32 -1.15 -5.34
C PHE A 204 -6.70 -1.56 -5.86
N LEU A 205 -6.76 -2.10 -7.08
CA LEU A 205 -8.03 -2.51 -7.70
C LEU A 205 -8.73 -3.60 -6.89
N ILE A 206 -7.99 -4.52 -6.28
CA ILE A 206 -8.53 -5.63 -5.48
C ILE A 206 -8.80 -5.17 -4.04
N PHE A 207 -7.86 -4.42 -3.46
CA PHE A 207 -7.95 -4.01 -2.06
C PHE A 207 -9.02 -2.95 -1.80
N PHE A 208 -9.14 -1.96 -2.70
CA PHE A 208 -10.14 -0.91 -2.56
C PHE A 208 -11.55 -1.45 -2.81
N THR A 209 -11.74 -2.31 -3.81
CA THR A 209 -13.05 -2.88 -4.10
C THR A 209 -13.56 -3.70 -2.92
N LEU A 210 -12.74 -4.58 -2.33
CA LEU A 210 -13.15 -5.38 -1.18
C LEU A 210 -13.44 -4.53 0.07
N ASN A 211 -12.57 -3.57 0.40
CA ASN A 211 -12.76 -2.71 1.58
C ASN A 211 -13.95 -1.75 1.43
N THR A 212 -14.14 -1.18 0.23
CA THR A 212 -15.23 -0.24 -0.07
C THR A 212 -16.57 -0.97 -0.16
N LEU A 213 -16.64 -2.13 -0.82
CA LEU A 213 -17.88 -2.92 -0.89
C LEU A 213 -18.35 -3.32 0.51
N VAL A 214 -17.43 -3.75 1.39
CA VAL A 214 -17.80 -4.09 2.76
C VAL A 214 -18.28 -2.86 3.53
N MET A 215 -17.61 -1.72 3.39
CA MET A 215 -18.04 -0.48 4.05
C MET A 215 -19.40 0.02 3.56
N VAL A 216 -19.65 -0.01 2.24
CA VAL A 216 -20.89 0.49 1.63
C VAL A 216 -22.08 -0.42 1.96
N PHE A 217 -21.89 -1.73 2.00
CA PHE A 217 -23.00 -2.66 2.20
C PHE A 217 -23.14 -3.20 3.63
N ALA A 218 -22.04 -3.52 4.31
CA ALA A 218 -22.11 -4.17 5.63
C ALA A 218 -22.36 -3.17 6.78
N VAL A 219 -21.80 -1.96 6.70
CA VAL A 219 -21.93 -0.95 7.78
C VAL A 219 -23.35 -0.38 7.86
N PRO A 220 -24.00 0.06 6.76
CA PRO A 220 -25.40 0.48 6.81
C PRO A 220 -26.32 -0.65 7.25
N SER A 221 -26.11 -1.87 6.74
CA SER A 221 -26.87 -3.06 7.14
C SER A 221 -26.77 -3.33 8.65
N MET A 222 -25.58 -3.20 9.25
CA MET A 222 -25.42 -3.36 10.70
C MET A 222 -26.11 -2.22 11.46
N ARG A 223 -26.01 -0.98 10.97
CA ARG A 223 -26.67 0.19 11.56
C ARG A 223 -28.18 0.04 11.61
N ASP A 224 -28.79 -0.36 10.49
CA ASP A 224 -30.24 -0.48 10.38
C ASP A 224 -30.77 -1.65 11.22
N ASN A 225 -30.03 -2.77 11.25
CA ASN A 225 -30.34 -3.89 12.15
C ASN A 225 -30.28 -3.49 13.64
N LEU A 226 -29.28 -2.70 14.05
CA LEU A 226 -29.18 -2.20 15.42
C LEU A 226 -30.31 -1.21 15.77
N ARG A 227 -30.71 -0.35 14.82
CA ARG A 227 -31.86 0.56 14.99
C ARG A 227 -33.15 -0.21 15.16
N ALA A 228 -33.38 -1.23 14.33
CA ALA A 228 -34.54 -2.09 14.43
C ALA A 228 -34.58 -2.83 15.78
N ASN A 229 -33.44 -3.36 16.25
CA ASN A 229 -33.39 -4.08 17.52
C ASN A 229 -33.66 -3.16 18.71
N ARG A 230 -33.09 -1.94 18.72
CA ARG A 230 -33.34 -0.95 19.79
C ARG A 230 -34.80 -0.54 19.87
N ARG A 231 -35.48 -0.36 18.72
CA ARG A 231 -36.93 -0.06 18.69
C ARG A 231 -37.74 -1.18 19.33
N ARG A 232 -37.43 -2.45 19.00
CA ARG A 232 -38.09 -3.62 19.62
C ARG A 232 -37.87 -3.67 21.13
N THR A 233 -36.65 -3.45 21.61
CA THR A 233 -36.37 -3.45 23.06
C THR A 233 -37.19 -2.38 23.79
N MET A 234 -37.23 -1.16 23.25
CA MET A 234 -38.02 -0.07 23.85
C MET A 234 -39.53 -0.36 23.81
N GLU A 235 -40.04 -0.99 22.76
CA GLU A 235 -41.45 -1.43 22.69
C GLU A 235 -41.76 -2.51 23.73
N THR A 236 -40.87 -3.49 23.92
CA THR A 236 -41.04 -4.55 24.93
C THR A 236 -41.00 -3.97 26.35
N GLU A 237 -40.03 -3.10 26.66
CA GLU A 237 -39.97 -2.40 27.95
C GLU A 237 -41.23 -1.58 28.19
N ARG A 238 -41.71 -0.87 27.16
CA ARG A 238 -42.95 -0.09 27.27
C ARG A 238 -44.14 -1.01 27.56
N ARG A 239 -44.31 -2.12 26.83
CA ARG A 239 -45.39 -3.09 27.10
C ARG A 239 -45.33 -3.68 28.51
N LEU A 240 -44.13 -4.00 29.00
CA LEU A 240 -43.94 -4.51 30.36
C LEU A 240 -44.39 -3.48 31.41
N ILE A 241 -44.00 -2.21 31.26
CA ILE A 241 -44.43 -1.12 32.15
C ILE A 241 -45.95 -0.93 32.12
N TRP A 242 -46.58 -1.00 30.95
CA TRP A 242 -48.03 -0.92 30.83
C TRP A 242 -48.74 -2.11 31.48
N SER A 243 -48.18 -3.32 31.39
CA SER A 243 -48.78 -4.50 32.03
C SER A 243 -48.68 -4.52 33.56
N THR A 244 -47.67 -3.85 34.14
CA THR A 244 -47.49 -3.76 35.60
C THR A 244 -48.20 -2.56 36.24
N SER A 245 -48.73 -1.64 35.43
CA SER A 245 -49.41 -0.43 35.90
C SER A 245 -50.94 -0.48 35.83
N VAL A 246 -51.52 -1.61 35.39
CA VAL A 246 -52.97 -1.83 35.51
C VAL A 246 -53.27 -2.31 36.94
N PRO A 247 -53.92 -1.50 37.80
CA PRO A 247 -54.33 -1.97 39.11
C PRO A 247 -55.37 -3.08 38.93
N VAL A 248 -55.14 -4.21 39.60
CA VAL A 248 -56.15 -5.26 39.72
C VAL A 248 -57.29 -4.67 40.56
N MET A 249 -58.37 -4.24 39.93
CA MET A 249 -59.62 -3.94 40.62
C MET A 249 -60.19 -5.28 41.11
N THR A 250 -59.86 -5.65 42.34
CA THR A 250 -60.63 -6.61 43.16
C THR A 250 -61.67 -5.86 43.95
#